data_AF-A0A947FEE7-F1
#
_entry.id   AF-A0A947FEE7-F1
#
_cell.length_a   1.000
_cell.length_b   1.000
_cell.length_c   1.000
_cell.angle_alpha   90.00
_cell.angle_beta   90.00
_cell.angle_gamma   90.00
#
_symmetry.space_group_name_H-M   'P 1'
#
loop_
_entity.id
_entity.type
_entity.pdbx_description
1 polymer ?
#
loop_
_entity_poly.entity_id
_entity_poly.type
_entity_poly.pdbx_seq_one_letter_code
_entity_poly.pdbx_strand_id
1 'polypeptide(L)' 'MVAYEDLGPEAIRRLEVEEFPVIVVNDVRGNDLYEEGVKKYAL' A
#
# COMPACT_ATOMS: atom_id res chain seq x y z
N MET A 1 14.02 4.28 -15.25
CA MET A 1 13.51 5.55 -14.69
C MET A 1 12.21 5.90 -15.40
N VAL A 2 11.16 6.37 -14.69
CA VAL A 2 9.88 6.78 -15.33
C VAL A 2 9.73 8.30 -15.35
N ALA A 3 9.90 8.99 -14.22
CA ALA A 3 9.79 10.44 -14.12
C ALA A 3 10.50 11.00 -12.87
N TYR A 4 10.79 12.31 -12.88
CA TYR A 4 11.31 13.11 -11.75
C TYR A 4 12.62 12.58 -11.15
N GLU A 5 13.63 12.38 -12.02
CA GLU A 5 14.94 11.84 -11.62
C GLU A 5 15.67 12.70 -10.58
N ASP A 6 15.45 14.02 -10.61
CA ASP A 6 15.98 15.00 -9.67
C ASP A 6 15.50 14.79 -8.22
N LEU A 7 14.36 14.12 -8.02
CA LEU A 7 13.86 13.74 -6.69
C LEU A 7 14.61 12.54 -6.08
N GLY A 8 15.58 11.98 -6.80
CA GLY A 8 16.45 10.92 -6.28
C GLY A 8 15.65 9.71 -5.77
N PRO A 9 15.75 9.32 -4.48
CA PRO A 9 15.01 8.19 -3.92
C PRO A 9 13.49 8.27 -4.08
N GLU A 10 12.90 9.45 -4.19
CA GLU A 10 11.45 9.67 -4.31
C GLU A 10 10.94 9.62 -5.77
N ALA A 11 11.83 9.50 -6.75
CA ALA A 11 11.49 9.43 -8.18
C ALA A 11 10.55 8.25 -8.53
N ILE A 12 9.72 8.43 -9.56
CA ILE A 12 8.82 7.37 -10.04
C ILE A 12 9.63 6.29 -10.78
N ARG A 13 9.48 5.05 -10.31
CA ARG A 13 10.16 3.88 -10.85
C ARG A 13 9.16 2.85 -11.34
N ARG A 14 9.46 2.23 -12.47
CA ARG A 14 8.82 1.00 -12.90
C ARG A 14 9.62 -0.14 -12.30
N LEU A 15 9.01 -0.88 -11.39
CA LEU A 15 9.61 -2.05 -10.74
C LEU A 15 8.91 -3.30 -11.25
N GLU A 16 9.70 -4.35 -11.50
CA GLU A 16 9.19 -5.70 -11.71
C GLU A 16 9.42 -6.46 -10.40
N VAL A 17 8.39 -7.19 -9.95
CA VAL A 17 8.42 -7.93 -8.69
C VAL A 17 8.01 -9.38 -8.94
N GLU A 18 8.57 -10.29 -8.16
CA GLU A 18 8.28 -11.73 -8.20
C GLU A 18 7.91 -12.16 -6.78
N GLU A 19 6.78 -12.87 -6.64
CA GLU A 19 6.28 -13.40 -5.36
C GLU A 19 6.28 -12.38 -4.19
N PHE A 20 5.86 -11.14 -4.44
CA PHE A 20 5.85 -10.08 -3.43
C PHE A 20 4.62 -10.19 -2.50
N PRO A 21 4.77 -10.65 -1.24
CA PRO A 21 3.63 -10.86 -0.36
C PRO A 21 3.04 -9.51 0.09
N VAL A 22 1.71 -9.40 0.05
CA VAL A 22 0.96 -8.22 0.52
C VAL A 22 -0.31 -8.64 1.26
N ILE A 23 -0.86 -7.72 2.05
CA ILE A 23 -2.14 -7.88 2.73
C ILE A 23 -3.12 -6.87 2.15
N VAL A 24 -4.35 -7.30 1.85
CA VAL A 24 -5.44 -6.40 1.45
C VAL A 24 -5.94 -5.67 2.69
N VAL A 25 -5.56 -4.41 2.83
CA VAL A 25 -6.01 -3.53 3.93
C VAL A 25 -7.31 -2.84 3.58
N ASN A 26 -7.40 -2.28 2.37
CA ASN A 26 -8.59 -1.61 1.85
C ASN A 26 -9.08 -2.33 0.59
N ASP A 27 -10.35 -2.71 0.57
CA ASP A 27 -10.96 -3.37 -0.58
C ASP A 27 -11.83 -2.42 -1.42
N VAL A 28 -12.29 -2.91 -2.57
CA VAL A 28 -13.14 -2.13 -3.51
C VAL A 28 -14.59 -1.96 -3.04
N ARG A 29 -14.96 -2.54 -1.89
CA ARG A 29 -16.30 -2.45 -1.30
C ARG A 29 -16.36 -1.41 -0.16
N GLY A 30 -15.22 -0.77 0.14
CA GLY A 30 -15.11 0.21 1.22
C GLY A 30 -14.80 -0.40 2.58
N ASN A 31 -14.35 -1.66 2.64
CA ASN A 31 -13.87 -2.26 3.90
C ASN A 31 -12.44 -1.77 4.21
N ASP A 32 -12.15 -1.59 5.50
CA ASP A 32 -10.84 -1.18 6.03
C ASP A 32 -10.46 -2.06 7.23
N LEU A 33 -9.38 -2.82 7.06
CA LEU A 33 -8.90 -3.78 8.07
C LEU A 33 -8.45 -3.09 9.38
N TYR A 34 -7.92 -1.87 9.31
CA TYR A 34 -7.52 -1.13 10.49
C TYR A 34 -8.74 -0.63 11.27
N GLU A 35 -9.75 -0.12 10.58
CA GLU A 35 -10.99 0.28 11.24
C GLU A 35 -11.69 -0.91 11.92
N GLU A 36 -11.79 -2.03 11.22
CA GLU A 36 -12.37 -3.27 11.77
C GLU A 36 -11.59 -3.76 12.99
N GLY A 37 -10.26 -3.75 12.89
CA GLY A 37 -9.36 -4.10 13.99
C GLY A 37 -9.59 -3.21 15.22
N VAL A 38 -9.61 -1.90 15.04
CA VAL A 38 -9.88 -0.96 16.15
C VAL A 38 -11.27 -1.21 16.74
N LYS A 39 -12.32 -1.31 15.92
CA LYS A 39 -13.70 -1.55 16.39
C LYS A 39 -13.83 -2.85 17.19
N LYS A 40 -13.11 -3.90 16.81
CA LYS A 40 -13.17 -5.22 17.45
C LYS A 40 -12.52 -5.26 18.84
N TYR A 41 -11.52 -4.42 19.08
CA TYR A 41 -10.71 -4.45 20.31
C TYR A 41 -10.77 -3.13 21.11
N ALA A 42 -11.58 -2.17 20.68
CA ALA A 42 -11.90 -0.99 21.48
C ALA A 42 -12.64 -1.43 22.76
N LEU A 43 -12.15 -0.98 23.92
CA LEU A 43 -12.77 -1.19 25.24
C LEU A 43 -14.06 -0.38 25.40
#